data_AF-A0A2J6RXT1-F1
#
_entry.id   AF-A0A2J6RXT1-F1
#
_cell.length_a   1.000
_cell.length_b   1.000
_cell.length_c   1.000
_cell.angle_alpha   90.00
_cell.angle_beta   90.00
_cell.angle_gamma   90.00
#
_symmetry.space_group_name_H-M   'P 1'
#
loop_
_entity.id
_entity.type
_entity.pdbx_description
1 polymer ?
#
loop_
_entity_poly.entity_id
_entity_poly.type
_entity_poly.pdbx_seq_one_letter_code
_entity_poly.pdbx_strand_id
1 'polypeptide(L)'
;MATVSQDDSKVPPDQPVAENGNNPAANVGEDEWDEEKLEKAMQTLKEMHIQLRGLRTTIPRLIAPLATKQSSPETLYRDFTQSTKTANQEVQQFRQLMNNEESLKVLEQARKSRAERPNGIKPWKVTQDPDWATRGP
;
A
#
# COMPACT_ATOMS: atom_id res chain seq x y z
N MET A 1 -29.42 21.46 -70.94
CA MET A 1 -28.25 20.58 -71.13
C MET A 1 -28.01 19.90 -69.77
N ALA A 2 -28.73 18.81 -69.49
CA ALA A 2 -28.36 17.40 -69.77
C ALA A 2 -27.49 16.86 -68.61
N THR A 3 -27.82 15.83 -67.83
CA THR A 3 -28.96 14.89 -67.81
C THR A 3 -28.99 14.24 -66.42
N VAL A 4 -30.18 13.95 -65.90
CA VAL A 4 -30.44 13.05 -64.77
C VAL A 4 -30.24 11.60 -65.22
N SER A 5 -29.73 10.72 -64.35
CA SER A 5 -29.98 9.28 -64.40
C SER A 5 -29.90 8.70 -63.00
N GLN A 6 -31.07 8.31 -62.52
CA GLN A 6 -31.35 7.39 -61.44
C GLN A 6 -31.62 6.05 -62.12
N ASP A 7 -31.00 4.95 -61.68
CA ASP A 7 -31.47 3.60 -62.01
C ASP A 7 -31.47 2.75 -60.75
N ASP A 8 -32.58 2.04 -60.62
CA ASP A 8 -33.12 1.40 -59.44
C ASP A 8 -32.80 -0.10 -59.45
N SER A 9 -32.95 -0.72 -58.28
CA SER A 9 -33.19 -2.16 -58.07
C SER A 9 -32.01 -3.14 -58.18
N LYS A 10 -31.65 -3.79 -57.06
CA LYS A 10 -32.19 -5.13 -56.68
C LYS A 10 -31.48 -5.70 -55.44
N VAL A 11 -32.28 -6.11 -54.46
CA VAL A 11 -31.97 -6.89 -53.23
C VAL A 11 -32.94 -8.11 -53.26
N PRO A 12 -32.83 -9.26 -52.54
CA PRO A 12 -31.74 -10.07 -51.91
C PRO A 12 -31.78 -11.55 -52.51
N PRO A 13 -31.40 -12.71 -51.89
CA PRO A 13 -30.89 -13.01 -50.53
C PRO A 13 -29.74 -14.05 -50.44
N ASP A 14 -29.44 -14.42 -49.20
CA ASP A 14 -28.67 -15.55 -48.67
C ASP A 14 -27.24 -15.31 -48.16
N GLN A 15 -27.11 -15.55 -46.85
CA GLN A 15 -25.90 -15.56 -46.04
C GLN A 15 -24.94 -16.70 -46.46
N PRO A 16 -23.70 -16.70 -45.94
CA PRO A 16 -23.52 -17.35 -44.64
C PRO A 16 -22.74 -16.49 -43.63
N VAL A 17 -23.24 -16.52 -42.40
CA VAL A 17 -22.53 -16.24 -41.16
C VAL A 17 -21.17 -16.96 -41.15
N ALA A 18 -20.09 -16.20 -41.05
CA ALA A 18 -18.80 -16.71 -40.63
C ALA A 18 -18.61 -16.36 -39.15
N GLU A 19 -19.05 -17.30 -38.31
CA GLU A 19 -18.72 -17.43 -36.90
C GLU A 19 -17.28 -17.97 -36.77
N ASN A 20 -16.60 -17.51 -35.71
CA ASN A 20 -15.39 -18.04 -35.09
C ASN A 20 -14.01 -17.73 -35.69
N GLY A 21 -13.24 -17.01 -34.87
CA GLY A 21 -11.80 -16.85 -35.00
C GLY A 21 -11.21 -16.02 -33.87
N ASN A 22 -11.42 -16.44 -32.62
CA ASN A 22 -10.49 -16.32 -31.49
C ASN A 22 -9.36 -15.28 -31.65
N ASN A 23 -9.52 -14.09 -31.05
CA ASN A 23 -8.39 -13.21 -30.79
C ASN A 23 -8.05 -13.27 -29.29
N PRO A 24 -7.16 -14.17 -28.86
CA PRO A 24 -6.56 -14.13 -27.54
C PRO A 24 -5.41 -13.13 -27.61
N ALA A 25 -5.74 -11.85 -27.63
CA ALA A 25 -4.87 -10.86 -27.03
C ALA A 25 -5.45 -10.62 -25.63
N ALA A 26 -5.41 -11.63 -24.74
CA ALA A 26 -4.28 -11.75 -23.83
C ALA A 26 -3.79 -10.35 -23.46
N ASN A 27 -4.32 -9.83 -22.36
CA ASN A 27 -3.77 -8.71 -21.61
C ASN A 27 -2.31 -9.04 -21.25
N VAL A 28 -1.40 -8.93 -22.22
CA VAL A 28 0.03 -9.03 -21.99
C VAL A 28 0.45 -7.65 -21.50
N GLY A 29 0.19 -7.44 -20.22
CA GLY A 29 0.46 -6.21 -19.46
C GLY A 29 0.03 -6.27 -17.99
N GLU A 30 -0.59 -7.36 -17.54
CA GLU A 30 -0.97 -7.60 -16.13
C GLU A 30 0.19 -8.20 -15.31
N ASP A 31 1.37 -7.55 -15.32
CA ASP A 31 2.58 -8.05 -14.65
C ASP A 31 3.22 -7.03 -13.68
N GLU A 32 2.48 -6.01 -13.24
CA GLU A 32 3.08 -4.97 -12.39
C GLU A 32 2.99 -5.27 -10.88
N TRP A 33 1.92 -5.92 -10.42
CA TRP A 33 1.69 -6.27 -9.01
C TRP A 33 0.91 -7.59 -8.89
N ASP A 34 1.62 -8.70 -9.02
CA ASP A 34 1.07 -10.02 -8.70
C ASP A 34 0.67 -10.13 -7.20
N GLU A 35 -0.12 -11.17 -6.89
CA GLU A 35 -0.63 -11.42 -5.55
C GLU A 35 0.49 -11.51 -4.49
N GLU A 36 1.63 -12.13 -4.84
CA GLU A 36 2.76 -12.28 -3.92
C GLU A 36 3.39 -10.92 -3.56
N LYS A 37 3.60 -10.05 -4.55
CA LYS A 37 4.07 -8.68 -4.33
C LYS A 37 3.08 -7.87 -3.51
N LEU A 38 1.77 -8.06 -3.72
CA LEU A 38 0.73 -7.39 -2.95
C LEU A 38 0.73 -7.83 -1.48
N GLU A 39 0.81 -9.14 -1.22
CA GLU A 39 0.91 -9.69 0.13
C GLU A 39 2.13 -9.11 0.87
N LYS A 40 3.28 -9.08 0.20
CA LYS A 40 4.51 -8.51 0.76
C LYS A 40 4.42 -7.01 1.01
N ALA A 41 3.77 -6.28 0.11
CA ALA A 41 3.51 -4.85 0.27
C ALA A 41 2.58 -4.58 1.47
N MET A 42 1.53 -5.37 1.62
CA MET A 42 0.61 -5.30 2.76
C MET A 42 1.33 -5.58 4.08
N GLN A 43 2.19 -6.60 4.12
CA GLN A 43 3.00 -6.89 5.29
C GLN A 43 3.96 -5.74 5.63
N THR A 44 4.56 -5.11 4.62
CA THR A 44 5.43 -3.93 4.80
C THR A 44 4.65 -2.75 5.40
N LEU A 45 3.45 -2.47 4.87
CA LEU A 45 2.56 -1.41 5.39
C LEU A 45 2.10 -1.71 6.82
N LYS A 46 1.79 -2.97 7.13
CA LYS A 46 1.44 -3.42 8.49
C LYS A 46 2.58 -3.15 9.47
N GLU A 47 3.81 -3.51 9.10
CA GLU A 47 4.99 -3.27 9.94
C GLU A 47 5.24 -1.77 10.16
N MET A 48 5.11 -0.94 9.11
CA MET A 48 5.18 0.51 9.24
C MET A 48 4.14 1.05 10.22
N HIS A 49 2.90 0.58 10.12
CA HIS A 49 1.82 1.01 11.00
C HIS A 49 2.12 0.68 12.46
N ILE A 50 2.56 -0.55 12.73
CA ILE A 50 2.89 -1.02 14.08
C ILE A 50 4.01 -0.17 14.68
N GLN A 51 5.10 0.06 13.94
CA GLN A 51 6.21 0.89 14.42
C GLN A 51 5.78 2.35 14.64
N LEU A 52 5.03 2.94 13.71
CA LEU A 52 4.51 4.31 13.83
C LEU A 52 3.64 4.48 15.09
N ARG A 53 2.78 3.49 15.38
CA ARG A 53 1.98 3.49 16.61
C ARG A 53 2.87 3.42 17.86
N GLY A 54 3.92 2.60 17.82
CA GLY A 54 4.92 2.50 18.90
C GLY A 54 5.59 3.83 19.22
N LEU A 55 5.92 4.63 18.19
CA LEU A 55 6.59 5.92 18.33
C LEU A 55 5.81 6.94 19.17
N ARG A 56 4.47 6.84 19.23
CA ARG A 56 3.64 7.73 20.06
C ARG A 56 4.00 7.68 21.55
N THR A 57 4.60 6.57 21.98
CA THR A 57 4.99 6.35 23.38
C THR A 57 6.48 6.59 23.63
N THR A 58 7.27 6.88 22.60
CA THR A 58 8.74 7.01 22.71
C THR A 58 9.12 8.18 23.63
N ILE A 59 8.55 9.37 23.45
CA ILE A 59 8.85 10.52 24.33
C ILE A 59 8.37 10.25 25.78
N PRO A 60 7.13 9.80 26.03
CA PRO A 60 6.72 9.40 27.38
C PRO A 60 7.66 8.39 28.04
N ARG A 61 8.11 7.36 27.32
CA ARG A 61 9.06 6.35 27.84
C ARG A 61 10.46 6.90 28.06
N LEU A 62 10.91 7.82 27.21
CA LEU A 62 12.21 8.49 27.34
C LEU A 62 12.30 9.26 28.66
N ILE A 63 11.26 10.04 29.00
CA ILE A 63 11.25 10.91 30.18
C ILE A 63 10.76 10.21 31.45
N ALA A 64 10.19 9.00 31.35
CA ALA A 64 9.65 8.27 32.50
C ALA A 64 10.65 8.13 33.67
N PRO A 65 11.96 7.87 33.47
CA PRO A 65 12.91 7.82 34.58
C PRO A 65 13.07 9.14 35.34
N LEU A 66 12.81 10.28 34.69
CA LEU A 66 12.87 11.63 35.29
C LEU A 66 11.59 11.96 36.07
N ALA A 67 10.48 11.28 35.77
CA ALA A 67 9.18 11.52 36.40
C ALA A 67 8.95 10.68 37.66
N THR A 68 9.82 9.70 37.95
CA THR A 68 9.69 8.80 39.08
C THR A 68 10.73 9.08 40.16
N LYS A 69 10.36 8.85 41.43
CA LYS A 69 11.30 8.97 42.54
C LYS A 69 12.28 7.81 42.50
N GLN A 70 13.57 8.12 42.34
CA GLN A 70 14.63 7.13 42.22
C GLN A 70 15.27 6.82 43.57
N SER A 71 15.74 5.58 43.73
CA SER A 71 16.45 5.12 44.94
C SER A 71 17.85 5.70 45.07
N SER A 72 18.51 5.99 43.93
CA SER A 72 19.85 6.59 43.89
C SER A 72 20.12 7.35 42.57
N PRO A 73 21.10 8.26 42.53
CA PRO A 73 21.53 8.93 41.30
C PRO A 73 22.01 7.96 40.21
N GLU A 74 22.68 6.87 40.58
CA GLU A 74 23.18 5.86 39.64
C GLU A 74 22.03 5.12 38.95
N THR A 75 20.95 4.84 39.69
CA THR A 75 19.73 4.24 39.16
C THR A 75 19.08 5.15 38.13
N LEU A 76 18.96 6.44 38.44
CA LEU A 76 18.45 7.46 37.51
C LEU A 76 19.27 7.51 36.22
N TYR A 77 20.60 7.62 36.34
CA TYR A 77 21.50 7.71 35.20
C TYR A 77 21.40 6.48 34.30
N ARG A 78 21.42 5.28 34.90
CA ARG A 78 21.29 4.01 34.17
C ARG A 78 19.98 3.94 33.40
N ASP A 79 18.86 4.19 34.08
CA ASP A 79 17.53 4.00 33.52
C ASP A 79 17.24 5.06 32.43
N PHE A 80 17.68 6.30 32.63
CA PHE A 80 17.59 7.36 31.62
C PHE A 80 18.50 7.10 30.41
N THR A 81 19.72 6.59 30.62
CA THR A 81 20.61 6.20 29.51
C THR A 81 19.99 5.08 28.69
N GLN A 82 19.38 4.11 29.35
CA GLN A 82 18.69 3.00 28.69
C GLN A 82 17.48 3.49 27.90
N SER A 83 16.62 4.36 28.48
CA SER A 83 15.47 4.91 27.78
C SER A 83 15.88 5.74 26.56
N THR A 84 16.96 6.51 26.67
CA THR A 84 17.56 7.29 25.57
C THR A 84 18.07 6.39 24.45
N LYS A 85 18.79 5.31 24.79
CA LYS A 85 19.27 4.33 23.81
C LYS A 85 18.10 3.70 23.05
N THR A 86 17.08 3.23 23.77
CA THR A 86 15.89 2.62 23.17
C THR A 86 15.14 3.60 22.27
N ALA A 87 14.93 4.85 22.71
CA ALA A 87 14.25 5.87 21.91
C ALA A 87 14.99 6.16 20.59
N ASN A 88 16.33 6.29 20.65
CA ASN A 88 17.14 6.47 19.45
C ASN A 88 17.03 5.28 18.50
N GLN A 89 17.07 4.05 19.03
CA GLN A 89 16.94 2.83 18.22
C GLN A 89 15.59 2.76 17.51
N GLU A 90 14.48 3.04 18.21
CA GLU A 90 13.14 3.04 17.62
C GLU A 90 13.00 4.03 16.47
N VAL A 91 13.50 5.26 16.66
CA VAL A 91 13.47 6.29 15.61
C VAL A 91 14.34 5.88 14.43
N GLN A 92 15.53 5.33 14.67
CA GLN A 92 16.42 4.86 13.60
C GLN A 92 15.81 3.71 12.81
N GLN A 93 15.24 2.71 13.50
CA GLN A 93 14.57 1.58 12.87
C GLN A 93 13.38 2.02 12.02
N PHE A 94 12.53 2.91 12.54
CA PHE A 94 11.40 3.42 11.79
C PHE A 94 11.85 4.24 10.58
N ARG A 95 12.88 5.08 10.72
CA ARG A 95 13.44 5.82 9.58
C ARG A 95 14.00 4.88 8.53
N GLN A 96 14.73 3.84 8.92
CA GLN A 96 15.24 2.85 7.99
C GLN A 96 14.11 2.13 7.26
N LEU A 97 13.08 1.70 7.99
CA LEU A 97 11.90 1.04 7.41
C LEU A 97 11.22 1.95 6.39
N MET A 98 10.94 3.22 6.74
CA MET A 98 10.24 4.16 5.87
C MET A 98 11.03 4.55 4.61
N ASN A 99 12.36 4.53 4.67
CA ASN A 99 13.21 5.01 3.58
C ASN A 99 13.91 3.89 2.79
N ASN A 100 13.67 2.62 3.13
CA ASN A 100 14.21 1.54 2.30
C ASN A 100 13.50 1.52 0.93
N GLU A 101 14.18 0.94 -0.07
CA GLU A 101 13.72 0.97 -1.45
C GLU A 101 12.35 0.29 -1.65
N GLU A 102 12.10 -0.81 -0.95
CA GLU A 102 10.85 -1.56 -1.04
C GLU A 102 9.66 -0.76 -0.49
N SER A 103 9.81 -0.19 0.69
CA SER A 103 8.85 0.71 1.33
C SER A 103 8.49 1.89 0.45
N LEU A 104 9.49 2.52 -0.18
CA LEU A 104 9.27 3.64 -1.09
C LEU A 104 8.48 3.21 -2.33
N LYS A 105 8.79 2.04 -2.91
CA LYS A 105 8.02 1.48 -4.05
C LYS A 105 6.56 1.23 -3.67
N VAL A 106 6.30 0.66 -2.50
CA VAL A 106 4.95 0.39 -2.00
C VAL A 106 4.16 1.68 -1.79
N LEU A 107 4.76 2.69 -1.14
CA LEU A 107 4.11 3.98 -0.92
C LEU A 107 3.84 4.73 -2.23
N GLU A 108 4.76 4.67 -3.17
CA GLU A 108 4.58 5.29 -4.50
C GLU A 108 3.48 4.57 -5.29
N GLN A 109 3.42 3.24 -5.24
CA GLN A 109 2.32 2.49 -5.86
C GLN A 109 0.97 2.87 -5.25
N ALA A 110 0.88 2.95 -3.92
CA ALA A 110 -0.34 3.37 -3.24
C ALA A 110 -0.75 4.79 -3.67
N ARG A 111 0.21 5.70 -3.86
CA ARG A 111 -0.02 7.05 -4.37
C ARG A 111 -0.56 7.05 -5.81
N LYS A 112 0.05 6.26 -6.71
CA LYS A 112 -0.40 6.10 -8.10
C LYS A 112 -1.82 5.53 -8.17
N SER A 113 -2.07 4.43 -7.46
CA SER A 113 -3.39 3.78 -7.40
C SER A 113 -4.49 4.75 -6.95
N ARG A 114 -4.21 5.57 -5.93
CA ARG A 114 -5.15 6.59 -5.45
C ARG A 114 -5.39 7.72 -6.44
N ALA A 115 -4.38 8.12 -7.21
CA ALA A 115 -4.53 9.15 -8.23
C ALA A 115 -5.37 8.66 -9.43
N GLU A 116 -5.20 7.39 -9.82
CA GLU A 116 -5.96 6.77 -10.91
C GLU A 116 -7.41 6.47 -10.53
N ARG A 117 -7.67 6.17 -9.25
CA ARG A 117 -8.98 5.77 -8.74
C ARG A 117 -9.44 6.67 -7.58
N PRO A 118 -9.64 7.97 -7.80
CA PRO A 118 -9.88 8.93 -6.71
C PRO A 118 -11.12 8.61 -5.86
N ASN A 119 -12.18 8.07 -6.48
CA ASN A 119 -13.43 7.70 -5.80
C ASN A 119 -13.63 6.17 -5.69
N GLY A 120 -12.68 5.38 -6.20
CA GLY A 120 -12.84 3.94 -6.42
C GLY A 120 -12.15 3.05 -5.39
N ILE A 121 -11.50 3.66 -4.38
CA ILE A 121 -10.83 2.93 -3.30
C ILE A 121 -11.69 3.02 -2.05
N LYS A 122 -12.30 1.89 -1.69
CA LYS A 122 -13.07 1.77 -0.46
C LYS A 122 -12.15 1.94 0.75
N PRO A 123 -12.45 2.84 1.70
CA PRO A 123 -11.69 2.92 2.93
C PRO A 123 -11.72 1.60 3.68
N TRP A 124 -10.56 1.16 4.13
CA TRP A 124 -10.43 -0.04 4.94
C TRP A 124 -11.12 0.17 6.30
N LYS A 125 -11.85 -0.85 6.76
CA LYS A 125 -12.48 -0.85 8.09
C LYS A 125 -11.69 -1.75 9.03
N VAL A 126 -11.40 -1.26 10.22
CA VAL A 126 -10.69 -2.01 11.28
C VAL A 126 -11.33 -3.36 11.60
N THR A 127 -12.64 -3.51 11.42
CA THR A 127 -13.35 -4.78 11.65
C THR A 127 -13.07 -5.86 10.60
N GLN A 128 -12.44 -5.51 9.47
CA GLN A 128 -12.20 -6.43 8.35
C GLN A 128 -10.85 -7.15 8.45
N ASP A 129 -9.90 -6.61 9.22
CA ASP A 129 -8.62 -7.24 9.53
C ASP A 129 -8.33 -6.91 11.01
N PRO A 130 -8.71 -7.80 11.94
CA PRO A 130 -8.65 -7.53 13.37
C PRO A 130 -7.22 -7.55 13.92
N ASP A 131 -6.28 -8.22 13.26
CA ASP A 131 -4.89 -8.38 13.70
C ASP A 131 -3.91 -7.38 13.06
N TRP A 132 -4.42 -6.44 12.27
CA TRP A 132 -3.66 -5.36 11.62
C TRP A 132 -2.72 -4.56 12.56
N ALA A 133 -3.03 -4.47 13.85
CA ALA A 133 -2.28 -3.70 14.84
C ALA A 133 -1.24 -4.53 15.62
N THR A 134 -1.13 -5.81 15.30
CA THR A 134 -0.25 -6.76 15.97
C THR A 134 0.59 -7.50 14.95
N ARG A 135 1.85 -7.80 15.29
CA ARG A 135 2.57 -8.88 14.60
C ARG A 135 1.88 -10.15 15.09
N GLY A 136 1.37 -10.98 14.18
CA GLY A 136 0.69 -12.23 14.56
C GLY A 136 1.57 -13.14 15.45
N PRO A 137 1.03 -14.28 15.91
CA PRO A 137 1.85 -15.30 16.57
C PRO A 137 3.02 -15.77 15.71
#